data_AF-A0A5K0UVI3-F1
#
_entry.id   AF-A0A5K0UVI3-F1
#
_cell.length_a   1.000
_cell.length_b   1.000
_cell.length_c   1.000
_cell.angle_alpha   90.00
_cell.angle_beta   90.00
_cell.angle_gamma   90.00
#
_symmetry.space_group_name_H-M   'P 1'
#
loop_
_entity.id
_entity.type
_entity.pdbx_description
1 polymer ?
#
loop_
_entity_poly.entity_id
_entity_poly.type
_entity_poly.pdbx_seq_one_letter_code
_entity_poly.pdbx_strand_id
1 'polypeptide(L)'
;VYGYRMSLWAEHLGQLEDCFSRPQSLECVECVNKLAENNWRAYVGEEMRSMKGHLLKYPIKVGKDGHVGPLPGYECFPDVGGKVLGAYSSLPDVLTT
;
A
#
# COMPACT_ATOMS: atom_id res chain seq x y z
N VAL A 1 4.21 -23.70 -1.13
CA VAL A 1 4.26 -22.30 -1.63
C VAL A 1 2.88 -21.70 -1.84
N TYR A 2 2.00 -22.27 -2.68
CA TYR A 2 0.65 -21.71 -2.94
C TYR A 2 -0.17 -21.44 -1.66
N GLY A 3 -0.36 -22.46 -0.81
CA GLY A 3 -1.13 -22.31 0.43
C GLY A 3 -0.56 -21.27 1.38
N TYR A 4 0.77 -21.16 1.45
CA TYR A 4 1.44 -20.13 2.25
C TYR A 4 1.16 -18.71 1.71
N ARG A 5 1.25 -18.49 0.40
CA ARG A 5 0.84 -17.22 -0.24
C ARG A 5 -0.60 -16.87 0.09
N MET A 6 -1.52 -17.82 -0.08
CA MET A 6 -2.95 -17.61 0.20
C MET A 6 -3.21 -17.30 1.68
N SER A 7 -2.47 -17.93 2.60
CA SER A 7 -2.54 -17.62 4.03
C SER A 7 -2.10 -16.19 4.33
N LEU A 8 -0.97 -15.74 3.77
CA LEU A 8 -0.51 -14.36 3.92
C LEU A 8 -1.49 -13.35 3.31
N TRP A 9 -2.10 -13.70 2.18
CA TRP A 9 -3.12 -12.85 1.56
C TRP A 9 -4.39 -12.77 2.40
N ALA A 10 -4.84 -13.89 2.98
CA ALA A 10 -5.97 -13.88 3.92
C ALA A 10 -5.69 -12.98 5.13
N GLU A 11 -4.48 -13.05 5.70
CA GLU A 11 -4.04 -12.22 6.81
C GLU A 11 -4.02 -10.72 6.44
N HIS A 12 -3.40 -10.37 5.31
CA HIS A 12 -3.22 -8.96 4.94
C HIS A 12 -4.46 -8.33 4.30
N LEU A 13 -5.28 -9.09 3.58
CA LEU A 13 -6.48 -8.58 2.91
C LEU A 13 -7.74 -8.75 3.76
N GLY A 14 -7.70 -9.60 4.80
CA GLY A 14 -8.83 -9.88 5.68
C GLY A 14 -9.92 -10.75 5.07
N GLN A 15 -9.69 -11.27 3.85
CA GLN A 15 -10.64 -12.09 3.12
C GLN A 15 -9.93 -12.93 2.05
N LEU A 16 -10.66 -13.89 1.50
CA LEU A 16 -10.24 -14.71 0.38
C LEU A 16 -11.22 -14.55 -0.78
N GLU A 17 -10.67 -14.30 -1.96
CA GLU A 17 -11.42 -14.17 -3.22
C GLU A 17 -10.87 -15.19 -4.21
N ASP A 18 -11.73 -15.71 -5.09
CA ASP A 18 -11.33 -16.74 -6.06
C ASP A 18 -10.23 -16.25 -7.01
N CYS A 19 -10.25 -14.96 -7.36
CA CYS A 19 -9.24 -14.34 -8.21
C CYS A 19 -7.82 -14.40 -7.62
N PHE A 20 -7.68 -14.52 -6.28
CA PHE A 20 -6.37 -14.62 -5.61
C PHE A 20 -5.62 -15.91 -5.94
N SER A 21 -6.31 -16.93 -6.43
CA SER A 21 -5.66 -18.14 -6.96
C SER A 21 -4.77 -17.84 -8.17
N ARG A 22 -5.11 -16.78 -8.95
CA ARG A 22 -4.45 -16.34 -10.18
C ARG A 22 -3.88 -14.91 -10.04
N PRO A 23 -2.80 -14.71 -9.26
CA PRO A 23 -2.27 -13.37 -8.94
C PRO A 23 -1.80 -12.55 -10.14
N GLN A 24 -1.54 -13.20 -11.27
CA GLN A 24 -1.15 -12.57 -12.53
C GLN A 24 -2.33 -12.01 -13.32
N SER A 25 -3.57 -12.31 -12.94
CA SER A 25 -4.75 -11.81 -13.66
C SER A 25 -4.98 -10.33 -13.35
N LEU A 26 -5.46 -9.59 -14.33
CA LEU A 26 -5.85 -8.19 -14.15
C LEU A 26 -6.91 -8.06 -13.04
N GLU A 27 -7.89 -8.96 -13.04
CA GLU A 27 -8.94 -9.03 -12.02
C GLU A 27 -8.38 -9.13 -10.60
N CYS A 28 -7.38 -9.99 -10.39
CA CYS A 28 -6.76 -10.16 -9.08
C CYS A 28 -6.05 -8.87 -8.63
N VAL A 29 -5.25 -8.28 -9.52
CA VAL A 29 -4.50 -7.05 -9.22
C VAL A 29 -5.46 -5.89 -8.95
N GLU A 30 -6.55 -5.75 -9.71
CA GLU A 30 -7.59 -4.75 -9.48
C GLU A 30 -8.30 -4.96 -8.15
N CYS A 31 -8.62 -6.22 -7.79
CA CYS A 31 -9.27 -6.54 -6.52
C CYS A 31 -8.37 -6.17 -5.33
N VAL A 32 -7.10 -6.60 -5.35
CA VAL A 32 -6.11 -6.27 -4.32
C VAL A 32 -5.93 -4.75 -4.19
N ASN A 33 -5.80 -4.03 -5.30
CA ASN A 33 -5.65 -2.58 -5.29
C ASN A 33 -6.87 -1.86 -4.68
N LYS A 34 -8.10 -2.32 -4.99
CA LYS A 34 -9.33 -1.77 -4.42
C LYS A 34 -9.38 -1.98 -2.90
N LEU A 35 -9.02 -3.18 -2.43
CA LEU A 35 -8.96 -3.48 -1.00
C LEU A 35 -7.91 -2.62 -0.28
N ALA A 36 -6.71 -2.53 -0.85
CA ALA A 36 -5.62 -1.73 -0.30
C ALA A 36 -5.95 -0.24 -0.24
N GLU A 37 -6.70 0.28 -1.22
CA GLU A 37 -7.16 1.67 -1.24
C GLU A 37 -8.27 1.93 -0.21
N ASN A 38 -9.19 0.99 -0.03
CA ASN A 38 -10.21 1.08 1.02
C ASN A 38 -9.59 1.04 2.42
N ASN A 39 -8.62 0.16 2.64
CA ASN A 39 -7.89 0.09 3.90
C ASN A 39 -7.09 1.39 4.13
N TRP A 40 -6.44 1.95 3.10
CA TRP A 40 -5.77 3.25 3.21
C TRP A 40 -6.71 4.36 3.68
N ARG A 41 -7.92 4.48 3.08
CA ARG A 41 -8.92 5.47 3.49
C ARG A 41 -9.40 5.28 4.93
N ALA A 42 -9.50 4.02 5.39
CA ALA A 42 -9.84 3.72 6.77
C ALA A 42 -8.70 4.08 7.73
N TYR A 43 -7.45 3.81 7.33
CA TYR A 43 -6.25 4.10 8.13
C TYR A 43 -6.05 5.60 8.37
N VAL A 44 -6.29 6.44 7.35
CA VAL A 44 -6.12 7.90 7.44
C VAL A 44 -7.40 8.67 7.80
N GLY A 45 -8.51 7.96 8.05
CA GLY A 45 -9.77 8.58 8.43
C GLY A 45 -9.69 9.23 9.82
N GLU A 46 -10.44 10.31 10.03
CA GLU A 46 -10.47 11.00 11.33
C GLU A 46 -11.03 10.11 12.47
N GLU A 47 -11.99 9.25 12.12
CA GLU A 47 -12.57 8.30 13.06
C GLU A 47 -11.78 7.00 13.08
N MET A 48 -11.38 6.58 14.27
CA MET A 48 -10.80 5.26 14.48
C MET A 48 -11.83 4.18 14.15
N ARG A 49 -11.56 3.38 13.12
CA ARG A 49 -12.40 2.25 12.72
C ARG A 49 -11.56 0.98 12.68
N SER A 50 -12.19 -0.15 13.02
CA SER A 50 -11.54 -1.46 12.84
C SER A 50 -11.28 -1.69 11.36
N MET A 51 -10.01 -1.92 10.99
CA MET A 51 -9.64 -2.24 9.62
C MET A 51 -9.95 -3.70 9.32
N LYS A 52 -10.44 -3.97 8.10
CA LYS A 52 -10.72 -5.33 7.65
C LYS A 52 -9.45 -6.11 7.33
N GLY A 53 -8.45 -5.43 6.78
CA GLY A 53 -7.14 -5.98 6.48
C GLY A 53 -6.03 -4.97 6.73
N HIS A 54 -4.79 -5.42 6.63
CA HIS A 54 -3.59 -4.65 6.92
C HIS A 54 -2.84 -4.17 5.68
N LEU A 55 -3.18 -4.69 4.49
CA LEU A 55 -2.57 -4.23 3.25
C LEU A 55 -3.08 -2.83 2.93
N LEU A 56 -2.16 -1.86 2.89
CA LEU A 56 -2.42 -0.48 2.53
C LEU A 56 -1.80 -0.18 1.16
N LYS A 57 -2.50 0.63 0.36
CA LYS A 57 -1.89 1.21 -0.84
C LYS A 57 -0.82 2.21 -0.38
N TYR A 58 0.42 2.05 -0.84
CA TYR A 58 1.48 2.98 -0.50
C TYR A 58 1.13 4.39 -1.01
N PRO A 59 1.29 5.46 -0.21
CA PRO A 59 0.70 6.79 -0.46
C PRO A 59 1.48 7.61 -1.50
N ILE A 60 1.72 7.03 -2.66
CA ILE A 60 2.34 7.67 -3.83
C ILE A 60 1.37 7.69 -5.00
N LYS A 61 1.65 8.57 -5.96
CA LYS A 61 0.97 8.67 -7.23
C LYS A 61 2.00 8.50 -8.34
N VAL A 62 1.72 7.60 -9.28
CA VAL A 62 2.53 7.41 -10.48
C VAL A 62 1.85 8.13 -11.64
N GLY A 63 2.57 9.05 -12.27
CA GLY A 63 2.15 9.79 -13.46
C GLY A 63 2.12 8.92 -14.72
N LYS A 64 1.47 9.40 -15.78
CA LYS A 64 1.45 8.70 -17.08
C LYS A 64 2.84 8.56 -17.71
N ASP A 65 3.75 9.46 -17.35
CA ASP A 65 5.16 9.50 -17.72
C ASP A 65 6.05 8.67 -16.78
N GLY A 66 5.47 8.02 -15.76
CA GLY A 66 6.20 7.25 -14.75
C GLY A 66 6.77 8.10 -13.61
N HIS A 67 6.56 9.43 -13.60
CA HIS A 67 7.00 10.27 -12.49
C HIS A 67 6.27 9.89 -11.19
N VAL A 68 7.02 9.72 -10.10
CA VAL A 68 6.48 9.37 -8.78
C VAL A 68 6.36 10.63 -7.93
N GLY A 69 5.12 10.98 -7.58
CA GLY A 69 4.78 12.05 -6.65
C GLY A 69 4.15 11.51 -5.37
N PRO A 70 4.00 12.34 -4.32
CA PRO A 70 3.16 11.97 -3.18
C PRO A 70 1.69 11.88 -3.61
N LEU A 71 0.90 11.09 -2.89
CA LEU A 71 -0.56 11.18 -3.01
C LEU A 71 -1.01 12.58 -2.51
N PRO A 72 -1.84 13.33 -3.26
CA PRO A 72 -2.24 14.68 -2.85
C PRO A 72 -2.87 14.71 -1.46
N GLY A 73 -2.38 15.60 -0.59
CA GLY A 73 -2.81 15.71 0.81
C GLY A 73 -2.14 14.73 1.77
N TYR A 74 -1.22 13.90 1.27
CA TYR A 74 -0.44 12.93 2.03
C TYR A 74 1.04 13.01 1.69
N GLU A 75 1.60 14.22 1.68
CA GLU A 75 3.02 14.48 1.44
C GLU A 75 3.92 13.91 2.55
N CYS A 76 3.37 13.80 3.76
CA CYS A 76 3.99 13.16 4.91
C CYS A 76 3.16 11.97 5.40
N PHE A 77 3.83 11.02 6.07
CA PHE A 77 3.13 9.96 6.78
C PHE A 77 2.23 10.53 7.87
N PRO A 78 1.02 9.95 8.06
CA PRO A 78 0.13 10.32 9.15
C PRO A 78 0.86 10.31 10.50
N ASP A 79 0.52 11.27 11.36
CA ASP A 79 0.96 11.40 12.77
C ASP A 79 2.46 11.62 13.04
N VAL A 80 3.36 11.34 12.09
CA VAL A 80 4.82 11.38 12.31
C VAL A 80 5.55 12.46 11.52
N GLY A 81 4.94 13.01 10.46
CA GLY A 81 5.50 14.15 9.70
C GLY A 81 6.68 13.84 8.79
N GLY A 82 7.13 12.58 8.70
CA GLY A 82 8.17 12.15 7.75
C GLY A 82 7.66 12.19 6.31
N LYS A 83 8.46 12.72 5.38
CA LYS A 83 8.09 12.82 3.94
C LYS A 83 7.96 11.43 3.31
N VAL A 84 6.85 11.18 2.62
CA VAL A 84 6.59 9.87 1.97
C VAL A 84 7.62 9.54 0.89
N LEU A 85 8.07 10.55 0.14
CA LEU A 85 9.12 10.39 -0.89
C LEU A 85 10.54 10.43 -0.33
N GLY A 86 10.69 10.57 0.99
CA GLY A 86 11.97 10.80 1.62
C GLY A 86 12.57 12.17 1.29
N ALA A 87 13.84 12.31 1.62
CA ALA A 87 14.67 13.46 1.29
C ALA A 87 16.11 13.00 1.17
N TYR A 88 16.86 13.60 0.25
CA TYR A 88 18.30 13.39 0.19
C TYR A 88 18.96 13.89 1.47
N SER A 89 19.88 13.10 1.99
CA SER A 89 20.69 13.46 3.16
C SER A 89 22.15 13.68 2.75
N SER A 90 22.95 14.26 3.63
CA SER A 90 24.39 14.38 3.44
C SER A 90 25.15 13.08 3.74
N LEU A 91 24.44 12.01 4.13
CA LEU A 91 25.05 10.70 4.38
C LEU A 91 25.46 10.05 3.06
N PRO A 92 26.61 9.35 3.03
CA PRO A 92 27.05 8.66 1.83
C PRO A 92 26.19 7.43 1.56
N ASP A 93 25.97 7.14 0.27
CA ASP A 93 25.13 6.02 -0.19
C ASP A 93 25.57 4.66 0.38
N VAL A 94 26.87 4.46 0.63
CA VAL A 94 27.41 3.24 1.26
C VAL A 94 26.75 2.88 2.60
N LEU A 95 26.09 3.85 3.26
CA LEU A 95 25.38 3.64 4.52
C LEU A 95 23.85 3.48 4.34
N THR A 96 23.29 3.89 3.20
CA THR A 96 21.83 4.05 3.03
C THR A 96 21.24 3.30 1.84
N THR A 97 22.07 2.67 1.00
CA THR A 97 21.67 1.79 -0.11
C THR A 97 22.09 0.35 0.15
#